data_AF-A0A6G9FHS5-F1
#
_entry.id   AF-A0A6G9FHS5-F1
#
_cell.length_a   1.000
_cell.length_b   1.000
_cell.length_c   1.000
_cell.angle_alpha   90.00
_cell.angle_beta   90.00
_cell.angle_gamma   90.00
#
_symmetry.space_group_name_H-M   'P 1'
#
loop_
_entity.id
_entity.type
_entity.pdbx_description
1 polymer ?
#
loop_
_entity_poly.entity_id
_entity_poly.type
_entity_poly.pdbx_seq_one_letter_code
_entity_poly.pdbx_strand_id
1 'polypeptide(L)'
;MSVRKMLVIVYRSGWVAFFALILLDLFAGLPFDRLWVWSPALLSLAILVGASVRARRVRRDDAREAVEVGVPVRGRWSALNSPADRTPSHGTHGYGQTYAIDLVAEPAEGARPGFKVLWPVVRRNKDFPAFGEPLFAVADATVVHTEDRQRDHLSRNSLLAVLYLMIVEASLRDIGGIRKIFGNHVVLDLGDGVFAAYAHLQRGSLAVRPGDRVRAGQPIGRCGNSGNSSEPHLHFQLMDGPDADTALGVPFRWRGLEIPGNGQTFTAGDPVTGALPTP
;
A
#
# COMPACT_ATOMS: atom_id res chain seq x y z
N MET A 1 14.14 -8.60 -17.28
CA MET A 1 13.72 -8.77 -15.87
C MET A 1 14.91 -8.48 -14.97
N SER A 2 14.78 -7.63 -13.94
CA SER A 2 15.90 -7.26 -13.06
C SER A 2 16.26 -8.39 -12.08
N VAL A 3 17.50 -8.42 -11.59
CA VAL A 3 17.94 -9.37 -10.54
C VAL A 3 17.06 -9.26 -9.30
N ARG A 4 16.67 -8.03 -8.92
CA ARG A 4 15.77 -7.81 -7.76
C ARG A 4 14.41 -8.46 -7.97
N LYS A 5 13.82 -8.31 -9.17
CA LYS A 5 12.53 -8.95 -9.48
C LYS A 5 12.65 -10.47 -9.50
N MET A 6 13.76 -11.00 -10.02
CA MET A 6 14.04 -12.44 -9.99
C MET A 6 14.12 -12.97 -8.56
N LEU A 7 14.80 -12.27 -7.64
CA LEU A 7 14.87 -12.65 -6.23
C LEU A 7 13.49 -12.67 -5.56
N VAL A 8 12.61 -11.70 -5.87
CA VAL A 8 11.23 -11.69 -5.37
C VAL A 8 10.43 -12.89 -5.89
N ILE A 9 10.61 -13.26 -7.17
CA ILE A 9 9.96 -14.45 -7.73
C ILE A 9 10.46 -15.71 -7.02
N VAL A 10 11.78 -15.87 -6.87
CA VAL A 10 12.38 -17.01 -6.16
C VAL A 10 11.88 -17.09 -4.71
N TYR A 11 11.84 -15.95 -4.00
CA TYR A 11 11.29 -15.87 -2.63
C TYR A 11 9.86 -16.41 -2.55
N ARG A 12 8.96 -15.97 -3.44
CA ARG A 12 7.55 -16.40 -3.45
C ARG A 12 7.40 -17.86 -3.87
N SER A 13 8.08 -18.26 -4.95
CA SER A 13 8.08 -19.64 -5.43
C SER A 13 8.65 -20.61 -4.40
N GLY A 14 9.65 -20.19 -3.62
CA GLY A 14 10.21 -20.97 -2.52
C GLY A 14 9.19 -21.27 -1.42
N TRP A 15 8.37 -20.29 -1.03
CA TRP A 15 7.29 -20.53 -0.07
C TRP A 15 6.21 -21.47 -0.60
N VAL A 16 5.80 -21.28 -1.86
CA VAL A 16 4.82 -22.19 -2.50
C VAL A 16 5.36 -23.63 -2.55
N ALA A 17 6.62 -23.79 -2.97
CA ALA A 17 7.29 -25.09 -3.01
C ALA A 17 7.38 -25.72 -1.62
N PHE A 18 7.76 -24.95 -0.60
CA PHE A 18 7.83 -25.41 0.79
C PHE A 18 6.49 -25.99 1.26
N PHE A 19 5.39 -25.26 1.12
CA PHE A 19 4.08 -25.76 1.54
C PHE A 19 3.60 -26.96 0.72
N ALA A 20 3.89 -27.00 -0.58
CA ALA A 20 3.58 -28.16 -1.42
C ALA A 20 4.35 -29.41 -0.96
N LEU A 21 5.64 -29.27 -0.62
CA LEU A 21 6.45 -30.37 -0.11
C LEU A 21 5.99 -30.84 1.28
N ILE A 22 5.59 -29.93 2.18
CA ILE A 22 5.03 -30.29 3.49
C ILE A 22 3.74 -31.11 3.33
N LEU A 23 2.84 -30.67 2.44
CA LEU A 23 1.61 -31.42 2.16
C LEU A 23 1.92 -32.79 1.55
N LEU A 24 2.83 -32.84 0.59
CA LEU A 24 3.22 -34.11 -0.04
C LEU A 24 3.89 -35.07 0.95
N ASP A 25 4.75 -34.56 1.84
CA ASP A 25 5.37 -35.38 2.89
C ASP A 25 4.32 -35.94 3.87
N LEU A 26 3.36 -35.10 4.27
CA LEU A 26 2.29 -35.50 5.19
C LEU A 26 1.41 -36.64 4.62
N PHE A 27 1.12 -36.61 3.31
CA PHE A 27 0.17 -37.55 2.69
C PHE A 27 0.83 -38.72 1.97
N ALA A 28 2.05 -38.55 1.43
CA ALA A 28 2.72 -39.54 0.61
C ALA A 28 4.01 -40.08 1.25
N GLY A 29 4.52 -39.45 2.32
CA GLY A 29 5.78 -39.83 2.98
C GLY A 29 6.97 -39.69 2.03
N LEU A 30 7.56 -38.49 1.95
CA LEU A 30 8.62 -38.25 0.98
C LEU A 30 9.89 -39.04 1.34
N PRO A 31 10.58 -39.64 0.35
CA PRO A 31 11.77 -40.46 0.60
C PRO A 31 13.04 -39.61 0.85
N PHE A 32 12.90 -38.30 1.07
CA PHE A 32 14.02 -37.36 1.22
C PHE A 32 14.16 -36.94 2.69
N ASP A 33 15.39 -36.59 3.10
CA ASP A 33 15.63 -35.97 4.41
C ASP A 33 14.76 -34.72 4.58
N ARG A 34 14.19 -34.53 5.78
CA ARG A 34 13.37 -33.36 6.11
C ARG A 34 14.08 -32.06 5.78
N LEU A 35 15.40 -31.97 5.90
CA LEU A 35 16.16 -30.77 5.51
C LEU A 35 15.91 -30.33 4.05
N TRP A 36 15.67 -31.26 3.13
CA TRP A 36 15.33 -30.93 1.74
C TRP A 36 13.94 -30.31 1.63
N VAL A 37 12.97 -30.78 2.42
CA VAL A 37 11.63 -30.20 2.51
C VAL A 37 11.71 -28.74 2.98
N TRP A 38 12.60 -28.45 3.94
CA TRP A 38 12.78 -27.09 4.48
C TRP A 38 13.66 -26.17 3.62
N SER A 39 14.45 -26.71 2.68
CA SER A 39 15.41 -25.93 1.88
C SER A 39 14.80 -24.74 1.11
N PRO A 40 13.58 -24.82 0.51
CA PRO A 40 13.00 -23.67 -0.17
C PRO A 40 12.64 -22.53 0.81
N ALA A 41 12.14 -22.87 2.01
CA ALA A 41 11.83 -21.89 3.04
C ALA A 41 13.09 -21.19 3.58
N LEU A 42 14.18 -21.95 3.79
CA LEU A 42 15.46 -21.39 4.24
C LEU A 42 16.05 -20.42 3.19
N LEU A 43 15.98 -20.78 1.91
CA LEU A 43 16.39 -19.89 0.82
C LEU A 43 15.52 -18.62 0.77
N SER A 44 14.20 -18.74 0.86
CA SER A 44 13.29 -17.59 0.91
C SER A 44 13.60 -16.68 2.11
N LEU A 45 13.86 -17.25 3.28
CA LEU A 45 14.23 -16.48 4.46
C LEU A 45 15.56 -15.74 4.27
N ALA A 46 16.57 -16.39 3.69
CA ALA A 46 17.85 -15.76 3.38
C ALA A 46 17.70 -14.59 2.40
N ILE A 47 16.86 -14.74 1.37
CA ILE A 47 16.54 -13.66 0.43
C ILE A 47 15.86 -12.48 1.15
N LEU A 48 14.86 -12.76 2.01
CA LEU A 48 14.14 -11.74 2.78
C LEU A 48 15.09 -10.95 3.70
N VAL A 49 15.96 -11.65 4.42
CA VAL A 49 16.97 -11.02 5.31
C VAL A 49 17.95 -10.19 4.50
N GLY A 50 18.49 -10.73 3.40
CA GLY A 50 19.40 -10.01 2.51
C GLY A 50 18.79 -8.74 1.91
N ALA A 51 17.53 -8.83 1.45
CA ALA A 51 16.78 -7.68 0.95
C ALA A 51 16.57 -6.61 2.03
N SER A 52 16.23 -7.03 3.25
CA SER A 52 16.03 -6.12 4.39
C SER A 52 17.33 -5.40 4.80
N VAL A 53 18.45 -6.12 4.86
CA VAL A 53 19.77 -5.53 5.15
C VAL A 53 20.18 -4.54 4.06
N ARG A 54 19.98 -4.90 2.79
CA ARG A 54 20.27 -4.02 1.66
C ARG A 54 19.42 -2.75 1.70
N ALA A 55 18.12 -2.86 1.90
CA ALA A 55 17.21 -1.71 1.94
C ALA A 55 17.61 -0.70 3.03
N ARG A 56 18.02 -1.21 4.21
CA ARG A 56 18.56 -0.38 5.29
C ARG A 56 19.85 0.33 4.91
N ARG A 57 20.77 -0.34 4.19
CA ARG A 57 22.03 0.27 3.73
C ARG A 57 21.79 1.35 2.68
N VAL A 58 21.07 1.02 1.60
CA VAL A 58 20.80 1.97 0.51
C VAL A 58 20.19 3.25 1.04
N ARG A 59 19.27 3.18 2.01
CA ARG A 59 18.68 4.40 2.57
C ARG A 59 19.56 5.14 3.56
N ARG A 60 20.46 4.47 4.29
CA ARG A 60 21.47 5.18 5.08
C ARG A 60 22.30 6.10 4.18
N ASP A 61 22.50 5.70 2.93
CA ASP A 61 23.32 6.40 1.96
C ASP A 61 22.52 7.37 1.06
N ASP A 62 21.20 7.16 0.91
CA ASP A 62 20.31 7.95 0.03
C ASP A 62 19.37 8.85 0.85
N ALA A 63 19.87 10.02 1.25
CA ALA A 63 19.08 11.09 1.87
C ALA A 63 18.40 11.94 0.78
N ARG A 64 17.36 11.40 0.15
CA ARG A 64 16.56 12.16 -0.82
C ARG A 64 15.79 13.27 -0.13
N GLU A 65 15.75 14.45 -0.75
CA GLU A 65 14.85 15.52 -0.32
C GLU A 65 13.39 15.12 -0.53
N ALA A 66 12.51 15.65 0.33
CA ALA A 66 11.08 15.38 0.25
C ALA A 66 10.47 16.02 -1.01
N VAL A 67 9.88 15.19 -1.86
CA VAL A 67 9.19 15.63 -3.08
C VAL A 67 7.88 16.33 -2.69
N GLU A 68 7.67 17.54 -3.18
CA GLU A 68 6.40 18.25 -2.95
C GLU A 68 5.33 17.76 -3.92
N VAL A 69 4.19 17.32 -3.39
CA VAL A 69 3.04 16.85 -4.18
C VAL A 69 1.74 17.43 -3.63
N GLY A 70 0.66 17.37 -4.42
CA GLY A 70 -0.68 17.71 -3.97
C GLY A 70 -1.25 16.70 -2.96
N VAL A 71 -2.39 17.05 -2.36
CA VAL A 71 -3.11 16.15 -1.44
C VAL A 71 -4.02 15.22 -2.26
N PRO A 72 -3.97 13.89 -2.06
CA PRO A 72 -4.73 12.94 -2.89
C PRO A 72 -6.24 12.87 -2.58
N VAL A 73 -6.72 13.64 -1.60
CA VAL A 73 -8.10 13.62 -1.08
C VAL A 73 -8.63 15.05 -0.89
N ARG A 74 -9.94 15.21 -0.68
CA ARG A 74 -10.60 16.49 -0.37
C ARG A 74 -11.52 16.37 0.83
N GLY A 75 -11.77 17.47 1.53
CA GLY A 75 -12.57 17.50 2.75
C GLY A 75 -11.75 17.12 3.99
N ARG A 76 -12.43 16.69 5.05
CA ARG A 76 -11.81 16.37 6.36
C ARG A 76 -11.43 14.90 6.45
N TRP A 77 -10.14 14.65 6.70
CA TRP A 77 -9.54 13.32 6.81
C TRP A 77 -8.64 13.25 8.04
N SER A 78 -8.30 12.04 8.47
CA SER A 78 -7.25 11.81 9.46
C SER A 78 -6.23 10.80 8.93
N ALA A 79 -5.02 10.84 9.49
CA ALA A 79 -3.97 9.90 9.11
C ALA A 79 -3.86 8.72 10.08
N LEU A 80 -3.50 7.58 9.51
CA LEU A 80 -3.04 6.38 10.18
C LEU A 80 -1.72 5.97 9.53
N ASN A 81 -0.87 5.26 10.28
CA ASN A 81 0.45 4.83 9.82
C ASN A 81 1.19 5.95 9.06
N SER A 82 1.33 7.11 9.70
CA SER A 82 1.92 8.30 9.09
C SER A 82 3.45 8.32 9.19
N PRO A 83 4.16 8.80 8.15
CA PRO A 83 5.61 9.02 8.21
C PRO A 83 5.99 10.16 9.16
N ALA A 84 5.04 11.01 9.56
CA ALA A 84 5.28 12.08 10.52
C ALA A 84 5.64 11.55 11.92
N ASP A 85 5.06 10.41 12.34
CA ASP A 85 5.35 9.81 13.65
C ASP A 85 6.50 8.82 13.60
N ARG A 86 6.61 8.06 12.51
CA ARG A 86 7.59 6.98 12.40
C ARG A 86 7.98 6.73 10.95
N THR A 87 9.28 6.52 10.71
CA THR A 87 9.79 5.97 9.46
C THR A 87 10.58 4.68 9.75
N PRO A 88 10.18 3.50 9.22
CA PRO A 88 9.09 3.31 8.27
C PRO A 88 7.73 3.39 8.96
N SER A 89 6.77 4.03 8.31
CA SER A 89 5.46 4.29 8.89
C SER A 89 4.63 3.02 9.11
N HIS A 90 4.81 2.01 8.25
CA HIS A 90 4.15 0.71 8.32
C HIS A 90 5.05 -0.39 8.92
N GLY A 91 6.15 -0.02 9.60
CA GLY A 91 7.07 -0.99 10.20
C GLY A 91 7.96 -1.76 9.21
N THR A 92 7.85 -1.50 7.91
CA THR A 92 8.63 -2.17 6.86
C THR A 92 9.10 -1.19 5.77
N HIS A 93 10.21 -1.52 5.11
CA HIS A 93 10.67 -0.81 3.91
C HIS A 93 10.25 -1.49 2.62
N GLY A 94 9.76 -2.74 2.71
CA GLY A 94 9.31 -3.49 1.55
C GLY A 94 8.11 -2.83 0.90
N TYR A 95 7.88 -3.12 -0.37
CA TYR A 95 6.77 -2.57 -1.15
C TYR A 95 6.82 -1.05 -1.36
N GLY A 96 7.99 -0.40 -1.22
CA GLY A 96 8.12 1.05 -1.34
C GLY A 96 7.42 1.87 -0.25
N GLN A 97 6.89 1.24 0.81
CA GLN A 97 5.97 1.91 1.75
C GLN A 97 6.67 2.61 2.93
N THR A 98 7.97 2.90 2.81
CA THR A 98 8.76 3.50 3.91
C THR A 98 8.12 4.79 4.43
N TYR A 99 7.66 5.65 3.51
CA TYR A 99 7.03 6.92 3.83
C TYR A 99 5.53 6.91 3.51
N ALA A 100 4.92 5.73 3.36
CA ALA A 100 3.51 5.63 3.05
C ALA A 100 2.63 6.23 4.15
N ILE A 101 1.42 6.62 3.81
CA ILE A 101 0.42 7.14 4.73
C ILE A 101 -0.94 6.51 4.42
N ASP A 102 -1.67 6.14 5.46
CA ASP A 102 -3.06 5.72 5.35
C ASP A 102 -3.98 6.89 5.70
N LEU A 103 -4.95 7.17 4.85
CA LEU A 103 -5.90 8.27 5.03
C LEU A 103 -7.32 7.71 5.16
N VAL A 104 -8.00 8.14 6.21
CA VAL A 104 -9.41 7.79 6.48
C VAL A 104 -10.26 9.04 6.54
N ALA A 105 -11.43 9.00 5.92
CA ALA A 105 -12.33 10.15 5.91
C ALA A 105 -13.01 10.30 7.27
N GLU A 106 -13.03 11.53 7.77
CA GLU A 106 -13.70 11.90 9.02
C GLU A 106 -14.51 13.18 8.81
N PRO A 107 -15.64 13.12 8.09
CA PRO A 107 -16.42 14.32 7.75
C PRO A 107 -16.95 15.05 8.99
N ALA A 108 -17.16 14.34 10.09
CA ALA A 108 -17.46 14.87 11.41
C ALA A 108 -16.78 14.01 12.48
N GLU A 109 -16.63 14.56 13.68
CA GLU A 109 -16.12 13.81 14.83
C GLU A 109 -17.01 12.58 15.10
N GLY A 110 -16.39 11.41 15.25
CA GLY A 110 -17.10 10.16 15.48
C GLY A 110 -17.83 9.56 14.26
N ALA A 111 -17.74 10.17 13.07
CA ALA A 111 -18.38 9.65 11.86
C ALA A 111 -17.80 8.30 11.39
N ARG A 112 -16.51 8.07 11.63
CA ARG A 112 -15.82 6.81 11.34
C ARG A 112 -16.10 5.80 12.46
N PRO A 113 -16.57 4.57 12.15
CA PRO A 113 -16.74 3.55 13.16
C PRO A 113 -15.43 3.24 13.89
N GLY A 114 -15.44 3.37 15.22
CA GLY A 114 -14.29 3.01 16.05
C GLY A 114 -14.01 1.51 16.12
N PHE A 115 -12.78 1.18 16.51
CA PHE A 115 -12.34 -0.20 16.74
C PHE A 115 -13.16 -0.91 17.81
N LYS A 116 -13.37 -2.22 17.61
CA LYS A 116 -14.13 -3.07 18.55
C LYS A 116 -13.33 -4.29 18.93
N VAL A 117 -13.48 -4.75 20.17
CA VAL A 117 -12.80 -5.96 20.62
C VAL A 117 -13.51 -7.21 20.08
N LEU A 118 -14.82 -7.30 20.25
CA LEU A 118 -15.56 -8.55 19.98
C LEU A 118 -16.66 -8.41 18.93
N TRP A 119 -17.53 -7.40 19.03
CA TRP A 119 -18.71 -7.26 18.18
C TRP A 119 -18.96 -5.81 17.72
N PRO A 120 -19.40 -5.58 16.46
CA PRO A 120 -19.43 -6.55 15.37
C PRO A 120 -18.01 -6.97 14.95
N VAL A 121 -17.85 -8.23 14.53
CA VAL A 121 -16.55 -8.75 14.09
C VAL A 121 -16.10 -8.05 12.80
N VAL A 122 -17.04 -7.83 11.89
CA VAL A 122 -16.83 -7.19 10.59
C VAL A 122 -17.95 -6.18 10.31
N ARG A 123 -17.70 -5.15 9.50
CA ARG A 123 -18.71 -4.18 9.05
C ARG A 123 -18.73 -4.07 7.53
N ARG A 124 -19.81 -3.51 6.98
CA ARG A 124 -19.92 -3.26 5.54
C ARG A 124 -19.11 -2.02 5.20
N ASN A 125 -18.60 -1.96 3.98
CA ASN A 125 -17.78 -0.82 3.56
C ASN A 125 -18.54 0.51 3.58
N LYS A 126 -19.83 0.49 3.25
CA LYS A 126 -20.72 1.67 3.31
C LYS A 126 -20.89 2.25 4.71
N ASP A 127 -20.47 1.54 5.76
CA ASP A 127 -20.53 2.02 7.14
C ASP A 127 -19.34 2.95 7.46
N PHE A 128 -18.34 3.04 6.56
CA PHE A 128 -17.17 3.89 6.71
C PHE A 128 -17.24 5.07 5.73
N PRO A 129 -17.05 6.32 6.20
CA PRO A 129 -17.14 7.50 5.34
C PRO A 129 -16.17 7.48 4.16
N ALA A 130 -14.98 6.89 4.31
CA ALA A 130 -13.97 6.88 3.25
C ALA A 130 -14.40 6.04 2.03
N PHE A 131 -15.30 5.07 2.18
CA PHE A 131 -15.64 4.18 1.07
C PHE A 131 -16.43 4.92 -0.02
N GLY A 132 -15.86 4.97 -1.22
CA GLY A 132 -16.45 5.67 -2.37
C GLY A 132 -16.03 7.14 -2.49
N GLU A 133 -15.25 7.68 -1.55
CA GLU A 133 -14.74 9.04 -1.66
C GLU A 133 -13.78 9.18 -2.86
N PRO A 134 -13.86 10.28 -3.62
CA PRO A 134 -13.02 10.49 -4.79
C PRO A 134 -11.56 10.70 -4.41
N LEU A 135 -10.68 10.14 -5.23
CA LEU A 135 -9.23 10.27 -5.11
C LEU A 135 -8.67 11.04 -6.29
N PHE A 136 -7.64 11.85 -6.03
CA PHE A 136 -7.12 12.81 -6.99
C PHE A 136 -5.63 12.60 -7.28
N ALA A 137 -5.23 12.82 -8.53
CA ALA A 137 -3.83 12.84 -8.92
C ALA A 137 -3.07 13.93 -8.16
N VAL A 138 -1.96 13.59 -7.52
CA VAL A 138 -1.19 14.53 -6.70
C VAL A 138 -0.30 15.47 -7.52
N ALA A 139 -0.09 15.16 -8.80
CA ALA A 139 0.71 15.96 -9.73
C ALA A 139 0.24 15.70 -11.17
N ASP A 140 0.74 16.50 -12.11
CA ASP A 140 0.70 16.13 -13.52
C ASP A 140 1.54 14.85 -13.70
N ALA A 141 0.97 13.84 -14.36
CA ALA A 141 1.59 12.52 -14.40
C ALA A 141 1.12 11.69 -15.58
N THR A 142 1.84 10.59 -15.84
CA THR A 142 1.40 9.51 -16.74
C THR A 142 1.00 8.30 -15.93
N VAL A 143 -0.15 7.70 -16.24
CA VAL A 143 -0.58 6.46 -15.60
C VAL A 143 0.24 5.30 -16.16
N VAL A 144 1.00 4.61 -15.30
CA VAL A 144 1.87 3.50 -15.73
C VAL A 144 1.33 2.13 -15.33
N HIS A 145 0.45 2.06 -14.34
CA HIS A 145 -0.18 0.80 -13.94
C HIS A 145 -1.57 1.02 -13.35
N THR A 146 -2.47 0.08 -13.61
CA THR A 146 -3.78 -0.01 -12.95
C THR A 146 -4.18 -1.47 -12.68
N GLU A 147 -4.86 -1.70 -11.55
CA GLU A 147 -5.60 -2.92 -11.24
C GLU A 147 -6.97 -2.52 -10.68
N ASP A 148 -8.06 -3.09 -11.21
CA ASP A 148 -9.43 -2.65 -10.88
C ASP A 148 -10.46 -3.79 -10.70
N ARG A 149 -9.98 -5.04 -10.62
CA ARG A 149 -10.87 -6.22 -10.67
C ARG A 149 -11.06 -6.93 -9.33
N GLN A 150 -10.31 -6.57 -8.31
CA GLN A 150 -10.39 -7.21 -7.00
C GLN A 150 -11.60 -6.72 -6.23
N ARG A 151 -12.31 -7.65 -5.59
CA ARG A 151 -13.47 -7.32 -4.76
C ARG A 151 -13.02 -6.63 -3.49
N ASP A 152 -13.74 -5.57 -3.13
CA ASP A 152 -13.70 -5.04 -1.78
C ASP A 152 -14.28 -6.07 -0.80
N HIS A 153 -13.58 -6.29 0.31
CA HIS A 153 -14.02 -7.21 1.37
C HIS A 153 -14.72 -6.44 2.50
N LEU A 154 -15.28 -7.15 3.48
CA LEU A 154 -15.79 -6.52 4.70
C LEU A 154 -14.62 -5.95 5.52
N SER A 155 -14.91 -4.99 6.40
CA SER A 155 -13.86 -4.49 7.30
C SER A 155 -13.42 -5.57 8.27
N ARG A 156 -12.15 -5.46 8.65
CA ARG A 156 -11.50 -6.21 9.72
C ARG A 156 -11.15 -5.28 10.88
N ASN A 157 -11.95 -4.24 11.10
CA ASN A 157 -11.79 -3.29 12.19
C ASN A 157 -12.40 -3.81 13.51
N SER A 158 -11.91 -4.98 13.92
CA SER A 158 -12.12 -5.55 15.26
C SER A 158 -10.93 -6.42 15.65
N LEU A 159 -10.71 -6.68 16.95
CA LEU A 159 -9.57 -7.50 17.39
C LEU A 159 -9.59 -8.89 16.75
N LEU A 160 -10.73 -9.58 16.77
CA LEU A 160 -10.84 -10.90 16.15
C LEU A 160 -10.55 -10.86 14.64
N ALA A 161 -11.06 -9.86 13.94
CA ALA A 161 -10.86 -9.76 12.50
C ALA A 161 -9.45 -9.31 12.11
N VAL A 162 -8.80 -8.42 12.89
CA VAL A 162 -7.39 -8.07 12.70
C VAL A 162 -6.49 -9.25 12.99
N LEU A 163 -6.76 -10.04 14.03
CA LEU A 163 -5.96 -11.24 14.31
C LEU A 163 -6.07 -12.24 13.15
N TYR A 164 -7.26 -12.44 12.60
CA TYR A 164 -7.43 -13.24 11.39
C TYR A 164 -6.65 -12.67 10.19
N LEU A 165 -6.71 -11.35 9.97
CA LEU A 165 -5.93 -10.67 8.95
C LEU A 165 -4.44 -10.95 9.11
N MET A 166 -3.91 -10.75 10.31
CA MET A 166 -2.48 -10.82 10.62
C MET A 166 -1.93 -12.25 10.60
N ILE A 167 -2.68 -13.21 11.13
CA ILE A 167 -2.19 -14.59 11.32
C ILE A 167 -2.40 -15.43 10.07
N VAL A 168 -3.51 -15.22 9.35
CA VAL A 168 -3.92 -16.11 8.25
C VAL A 168 -3.78 -15.41 6.90
N GLU A 169 -4.43 -14.26 6.73
CA GLU A 169 -4.49 -13.65 5.40
C GLU A 169 -3.18 -12.97 4.97
N ALA A 170 -2.49 -12.27 5.87
CA ALA A 170 -1.32 -11.46 5.53
C ALA A 170 -0.21 -12.29 4.89
N SER A 171 0.10 -13.45 5.47
CA SER A 171 1.10 -14.39 4.94
C SER A 171 0.72 -14.91 3.55
N LEU A 172 -0.56 -15.27 3.34
CA LEU A 172 -1.04 -15.74 2.04
C LEU A 172 -1.04 -14.63 0.97
N ARG A 173 -1.35 -13.39 1.37
CA ARG A 173 -1.33 -12.23 0.48
C ARG A 173 0.09 -11.83 0.09
N ASP A 174 1.06 -11.96 1.00
CA ASP A 174 2.48 -11.73 0.70
C ASP A 174 3.00 -12.69 -0.38
N ILE A 175 2.64 -13.97 -0.27
CA ILE A 175 2.92 -15.00 -1.29
C ILE A 175 2.24 -14.64 -2.62
N GLY A 176 0.99 -14.14 -2.56
CA GLY A 176 0.24 -13.68 -3.73
C GLY A 176 0.72 -12.36 -4.34
N GLY A 177 1.67 -11.69 -3.70
CA GLY A 177 2.40 -10.52 -4.17
C GLY A 177 1.64 -9.21 -4.18
N ILE A 178 2.25 -8.18 -4.79
CA ILE A 178 1.78 -6.78 -4.70
C ILE A 178 0.30 -6.61 -5.00
N ARG A 179 -0.20 -7.34 -6.01
CA ARG A 179 -1.61 -7.33 -6.38
C ARG A 179 -2.51 -7.66 -5.18
N LYS A 180 -2.16 -8.67 -4.36
CA LYS A 180 -2.95 -9.06 -3.18
C LYS A 180 -2.76 -8.14 -1.98
N ILE A 181 -1.64 -7.44 -1.91
CA ILE A 181 -1.33 -6.47 -0.86
C ILE A 181 -2.04 -5.15 -1.16
N PHE A 182 -1.76 -4.52 -2.30
CA PHE A 182 -2.37 -3.25 -2.67
C PHE A 182 -3.84 -3.37 -3.09
N GLY A 183 -4.27 -4.52 -3.59
CA GLY A 183 -5.62 -4.66 -4.12
C GLY A 183 -5.77 -3.93 -5.46
N ASN A 184 -6.90 -3.25 -5.65
CA ASN A 184 -7.05 -2.33 -6.77
C ASN A 184 -6.20 -1.10 -6.50
N HIS A 185 -5.43 -0.67 -7.50
CA HIS A 185 -4.48 0.41 -7.33
C HIS A 185 -4.14 1.10 -8.64
N VAL A 186 -3.61 2.31 -8.52
CA VAL A 186 -3.05 3.11 -9.62
C VAL A 186 -1.62 3.46 -9.28
N VAL A 187 -0.72 3.35 -10.26
CA VAL A 187 0.64 3.91 -10.18
C VAL A 187 0.77 4.99 -11.24
N LEU A 188 1.18 6.18 -10.78
CA LEU A 188 1.44 7.35 -11.60
C LEU A 188 2.95 7.58 -11.67
N ASP A 189 3.46 7.88 -12.86
CA ASP A 189 4.81 8.40 -13.10
C ASP A 189 4.75 9.93 -13.12
N LEU A 190 5.42 10.54 -12.15
CA LEU A 190 5.45 11.99 -11.94
C LEU A 190 6.61 12.66 -12.69
N GLY A 191 7.46 11.86 -13.35
CA GLY A 191 8.75 12.31 -13.86
C GLY A 191 9.89 12.09 -12.86
N ASP A 192 11.13 12.29 -13.33
CA ASP A 192 12.36 12.27 -12.52
C ASP A 192 12.57 10.99 -11.68
N GLY A 193 11.99 9.87 -12.12
CA GLY A 193 12.09 8.59 -11.42
C GLY A 193 11.25 8.51 -10.14
N VAL A 194 10.24 9.37 -9.99
CA VAL A 194 9.31 9.38 -8.84
C VAL A 194 7.95 8.86 -9.28
N PHE A 195 7.43 7.89 -8.54
CA PHE A 195 6.15 7.24 -8.82
C PHE A 195 5.22 7.34 -7.62
N ALA A 196 3.96 7.74 -7.82
CA ALA A 196 2.94 7.72 -6.78
C ALA A 196 2.07 6.48 -6.89
N ALA A 197 1.88 5.76 -5.78
CA ALA A 197 0.96 4.63 -5.70
C ALA A 197 -0.23 4.96 -4.80
N TYR A 198 -1.41 4.59 -5.27
CA TYR A 198 -2.69 4.69 -4.57
C TYR A 198 -3.24 3.28 -4.47
N ALA A 199 -3.41 2.76 -3.26
CA ALA A 199 -3.86 1.38 -3.04
C ALA A 199 -5.20 1.31 -2.31
N HIS A 200 -5.74 0.09 -2.27
CA HIS A 200 -7.03 -0.26 -1.68
C HIS A 200 -8.23 0.40 -2.38
N LEU A 201 -8.14 0.72 -3.67
CA LEU A 201 -9.22 1.39 -4.42
C LEU A 201 -10.48 0.53 -4.55
N GLN A 202 -11.61 1.21 -4.73
CA GLN A 202 -12.91 0.57 -4.91
C GLN A 202 -12.95 -0.14 -6.26
N ARG A 203 -13.48 -1.37 -6.27
CA ARG A 203 -13.60 -2.16 -7.51
C ARG A 203 -14.45 -1.44 -8.56
N GLY A 204 -13.94 -1.37 -9.79
CA GLY A 204 -14.63 -0.78 -10.93
C GLY A 204 -14.73 0.75 -10.85
N SER A 205 -13.88 1.40 -10.04
CA SER A 205 -13.97 2.85 -9.80
C SER A 205 -12.93 3.67 -10.54
N LEU A 206 -11.90 3.03 -11.11
CA LEU A 206 -10.80 3.76 -11.75
C LEU A 206 -11.32 4.54 -12.96
N ALA A 207 -10.99 5.83 -12.99
CA ALA A 207 -11.36 6.74 -14.07
C ALA A 207 -10.28 6.86 -15.15
N VAL A 208 -9.18 6.11 -15.01
CA VAL A 208 -7.97 6.19 -15.83
C VAL A 208 -7.44 4.81 -16.19
N ARG A 209 -6.59 4.76 -17.22
CA ARG A 209 -5.96 3.54 -17.75
C ARG A 209 -4.47 3.78 -18.02
N PRO A 210 -3.64 2.71 -18.08
CA PRO A 210 -2.23 2.85 -18.41
C PRO A 210 -2.05 3.57 -19.76
N GLY A 211 -1.14 4.55 -19.78
CA GLY A 211 -0.89 5.43 -20.92
C GLY A 211 -1.60 6.79 -20.84
N ASP A 212 -2.64 6.94 -20.01
CA ASP A 212 -3.34 8.22 -19.85
C ASP A 212 -2.43 9.26 -19.19
N ARG A 213 -2.56 10.52 -19.62
CA ARG A 213 -1.99 11.66 -18.91
C ARG A 213 -3.05 12.26 -17.99
N VAL A 214 -2.67 12.56 -16.76
CA VAL A 214 -3.53 13.18 -15.76
C VAL A 214 -2.94 14.51 -15.32
N ARG A 215 -3.80 15.45 -14.93
CA ARG A 215 -3.39 16.71 -14.31
C ARG A 215 -3.49 16.64 -12.79
N ALA A 216 -2.69 17.41 -12.08
CA ALA A 216 -2.82 17.58 -10.64
C ALA A 216 -4.27 17.95 -10.26
N GLY A 217 -4.84 17.25 -9.29
CA GLY A 217 -6.22 17.44 -8.86
C GLY A 217 -7.28 16.76 -9.74
N GLN A 218 -6.90 16.04 -10.79
CA GLN A 218 -7.83 15.25 -11.60
C GLN A 218 -8.31 14.01 -10.83
N PRO A 219 -9.62 13.70 -10.81
CA PRO A 219 -10.13 12.44 -10.25
C PRO A 219 -9.55 11.22 -10.98
N ILE A 220 -9.04 10.23 -10.24
CA ILE A 220 -8.44 9.01 -10.80
C ILE A 220 -9.16 7.73 -10.38
N GLY A 221 -9.97 7.78 -9.33
CA GLY A 221 -10.73 6.64 -8.82
C GLY A 221 -11.42 6.97 -7.50
N ARG A 222 -11.88 5.94 -6.79
CA ARG A 222 -12.50 6.09 -5.47
C ARG A 222 -11.82 5.22 -4.43
N CYS A 223 -11.81 5.70 -3.20
CA CYS A 223 -11.32 4.97 -2.03
C CYS A 223 -12.17 3.72 -1.80
N GLY A 224 -11.52 2.59 -1.56
CA GLY A 224 -12.17 1.28 -1.44
C GLY A 224 -11.71 0.53 -0.20
N ASN A 225 -11.80 -0.80 -0.26
CA ASN A 225 -11.37 -1.72 0.78
C ASN A 225 -10.95 -3.07 0.16
N SER A 226 -10.15 -3.00 -0.90
CA SER A 226 -9.60 -4.15 -1.60
C SER A 226 -8.16 -4.44 -1.14
N GLY A 227 -7.62 -5.62 -1.46
CA GLY A 227 -6.24 -5.96 -1.07
C GLY A 227 -6.11 -6.34 0.41
N ASN A 228 -4.98 -5.98 1.02
CA ASN A 228 -4.66 -6.23 2.42
C ASN A 228 -5.04 -5.02 3.29
N SER A 229 -6.34 -4.75 3.38
CA SER A 229 -6.87 -3.62 4.15
C SER A 229 -7.66 -4.08 5.37
N SER A 230 -7.59 -3.32 6.46
CA SER A 230 -8.40 -3.51 7.67
C SER A 230 -9.76 -2.80 7.58
N GLU A 231 -9.88 -1.75 6.78
CA GLU A 231 -11.11 -0.96 6.60
C GLU A 231 -11.00 -0.02 5.40
N PRO A 232 -12.10 0.60 4.93
CA PRO A 232 -11.99 1.59 3.87
C PRO A 232 -11.07 2.76 4.20
N HIS A 233 -9.95 2.87 3.48
CA HIS A 233 -8.96 3.94 3.58
C HIS A 233 -8.16 4.04 2.28
N LEU A 234 -7.50 5.17 2.06
CA LEU A 234 -6.50 5.33 1.01
C LEU A 234 -5.12 5.06 1.59
N HIS A 235 -4.41 4.06 1.08
CA HIS A 235 -2.96 3.94 1.24
C HIS A 235 -2.26 4.72 0.12
N PHE A 236 -1.46 5.71 0.46
CA PHE A 236 -0.71 6.55 -0.48
C PHE A 236 0.79 6.52 -0.20
N GLN A 237 1.61 6.47 -1.25
CA GLN A 237 3.07 6.53 -1.11
C GLN A 237 3.75 7.05 -2.39
N LEU A 238 4.97 7.58 -2.24
CA LEU A 238 5.90 7.78 -3.34
C LEU A 238 7.00 6.71 -3.35
N MET A 239 7.46 6.36 -4.54
CA MET A 239 8.42 5.29 -4.82
C MET A 239 9.47 5.72 -5.85
N ASP A 240 10.65 5.11 -5.82
CA ASP A 240 11.75 5.34 -6.78
C ASP A 240 11.64 4.48 -8.06
N GLY A 241 10.53 3.78 -8.24
CA GLY A 241 10.27 2.91 -9.38
C GLY A 241 8.80 2.51 -9.48
N PRO A 242 8.34 2.04 -10.65
CA PRO A 242 6.92 1.72 -10.88
C PRO A 242 6.48 0.39 -10.26
N ASP A 243 7.43 -0.48 -9.92
CA ASP A 243 7.16 -1.81 -9.36
C ASP A 243 7.45 -1.83 -7.85
N ALA A 244 6.39 -1.70 -7.06
CA ALA A 244 6.45 -1.68 -5.61
C ALA A 244 7.20 -2.90 -5.04
N ASP A 245 7.18 -4.08 -5.69
CA ASP A 245 7.94 -5.25 -5.21
C ASP A 245 9.45 -4.98 -5.04
N THR A 246 9.98 -4.01 -5.79
CA THR A 246 11.42 -3.73 -5.83
C THR A 246 11.79 -2.27 -5.54
N ALA A 247 10.80 -1.38 -5.54
CA ALA A 247 10.98 0.03 -5.30
C ALA A 247 11.22 0.33 -3.82
N LEU A 248 11.97 1.41 -3.56
CA LEU A 248 12.16 2.03 -2.27
C LEU A 248 11.21 3.21 -2.13
N GLY A 249 10.81 3.49 -0.90
CA GLY A 249 9.95 4.64 -0.62
C GLY A 249 10.71 5.95 -0.74
N VAL A 250 10.07 6.94 -1.35
CA VAL A 250 10.58 8.31 -1.50
C VAL A 250 9.85 9.22 -0.51
N PRO A 251 10.57 10.07 0.26
CA PRO A 251 9.91 11.00 1.17
C PRO A 251 9.14 12.05 0.38
N PHE A 252 8.02 12.51 0.93
CA PHE A 252 7.19 13.54 0.31
C PHE A 252 6.68 14.54 1.34
N ARG A 253 6.25 15.71 0.85
CA ARG A 253 5.52 16.73 1.59
C ARG A 253 4.32 17.20 0.78
N TRP A 254 3.27 17.64 1.45
CA TRP A 254 2.11 18.21 0.76
C TRP A 254 2.30 19.69 0.51
N ARG A 255 1.81 20.15 -0.64
CA ARG A 255 1.76 21.58 -0.94
C ARG A 255 0.75 22.28 -0.03
N GLY A 256 1.24 23.22 0.78
CA GLY A 256 0.42 24.06 1.65
C GLY A 256 -0.15 23.37 2.88
N LEU A 257 0.21 22.12 3.15
CA LEU A 257 -0.20 21.38 4.34
C LEU A 257 0.96 20.53 4.87
N GLU A 258 1.09 20.48 6.19
CA GLU A 258 1.99 19.52 6.84
C GLU A 258 1.42 18.10 6.74
N ILE A 259 2.32 17.10 6.77
CA ILE A 259 1.89 15.71 6.85
C ILE A 259 1.38 15.45 8.28
N PRO A 260 0.09 15.12 8.47
CA PRO A 260 -0.49 14.90 9.79
C PRO A 260 0.09 13.65 10.45
N GLY A 261 0.25 13.69 11.77
CA GLY A 261 0.52 12.51 12.59
C GLY A 261 -0.72 11.61 12.74
N ASN A 262 -0.52 10.44 13.33
CA ASN A 262 -1.55 9.44 13.55
C ASN A 262 -2.68 10.01 14.41
N GLY A 263 -3.92 9.86 13.92
CA GLY A 263 -5.12 10.40 14.56
C GLY A 263 -5.28 11.92 14.42
N GLN A 264 -4.30 12.64 13.87
CA GLN A 264 -4.46 14.06 13.58
C GLN A 264 -5.33 14.24 12.34
N THR A 265 -6.28 15.17 12.45
CA THR A 265 -7.19 15.49 11.35
C THR A 265 -6.72 16.71 10.59
N PHE A 266 -6.90 16.70 9.28
CA PHE A 266 -6.63 17.83 8.39
C PHE A 266 -7.80 18.04 7.43
N THR A 267 -7.88 19.24 6.85
CA THR A 267 -8.87 19.56 5.82
C THR A 267 -8.14 19.92 4.54
N ALA A 268 -8.34 19.11 3.51
CA ALA A 268 -7.81 19.38 2.17
C ALA A 268 -8.85 20.13 1.34
N GLY A 269 -8.48 21.33 0.89
CA GLY A 269 -9.28 22.13 -0.03
C GLY A 269 -9.23 21.61 -1.47
N ASP A 270 -9.96 22.29 -2.36
CA ASP A 270 -9.72 22.15 -3.79
C ASP A 270 -8.27 22.55 -4.12
N PRO A 271 -7.63 21.95 -5.15
CA PRO A 271 -6.32 22.39 -5.59
C PRO A 271 -6.43 23.87 -5.87
N VAL A 272 -5.70 24.70 -5.12
CA VAL A 272 -5.54 26.12 -5.45
C VAL A 272 -5.01 26.12 -6.87
N THR A 273 -5.84 26.52 -7.82
CA THR A 273 -5.41 26.80 -9.19
C THR A 273 -4.30 27.82 -9.04
N GLY A 274 -3.07 27.39 -9.30
CA GLY A 274 -1.89 28.25 -9.27
C GLY A 274 -2.05 29.33 -10.34
N ALA A 275 -2.70 30.43 -9.99
CA ALA A 275 -2.34 31.70 -10.56
C ALA A 275 -0.99 32.05 -9.94
N LEU A 276 0.08 31.89 -10.73
CA LEU A 276 1.32 32.58 -10.44
C LEU A 276 0.97 34.07 -10.29
N PRO A 277 1.43 34.77 -9.24
CA PRO A 277 1.38 36.23 -9.26
C PRO A 277 2.29 36.67 -10.43
N THR A 278 1.67 37.19 -11.49
CA THR A 278 2.40 37.89 -12.55
C THR A 278 3.06 39.13 -11.94
N PRO A 279 4.37 39.37 -12.20
CA PRO A 279 4.96 40.68 -11.95
C PRO A 279 4.33 41.75 -12.84
#